data_AF-A0A2W4RNB2-F1
#
_entry.id   AF-A0A2W4RNB2-F1
#
_cell.length_a   1.000
_cell.length_b   1.000
_cell.length_c   1.000
_cell.angle_alpha   90.00
_cell.angle_beta   90.00
_cell.angle_gamma   90.00
#
_symmetry.space_group_name_H-M   'P 1'
#
loop_
_entity.id
_entity.type
_entity.pdbx_description
1 polymer ?
#
loop_
_entity_poly.entity_id
_entity_poly.type
_entity_poly.pdbx_seq_one_letter_code
_entity_poly.pdbx_strand_id
1 'polypeptide(L)'
;MLESVEMEYGKKGKSKWIKEAIDGLIAKDKGLTSVGLGEDYETNDASDVLVIDSATLEKLQTAMTMIRRQDPLFEGVQSAVIRAAIRMRLLDPSA
;
A
#
# COMPACT_ATOMS: atom_id res chain seq x y z
N MET A 1 8.83 -15.00 -3.96
CA MET A 1 8.96 -13.54 -4.23
C MET A 1 8.86 -12.72 -2.94
N LEU A 2 7.83 -12.88 -2.09
CA LEU A 2 7.86 -12.33 -0.72
C LEU A 2 8.91 -13.01 0.18
N GLU A 3 9.21 -14.30 -0.04
CA GLU A 3 10.36 -15.00 0.60
C GLU A 3 11.71 -14.33 0.27
N SER A 4 11.83 -13.69 -0.89
CA SER A 4 13.03 -12.97 -1.32
C SER A 4 13.24 -11.68 -0.51
N VAL A 5 12.15 -11.07 -0.04
CA VAL A 5 12.16 -9.85 0.81
C VAL A 5 12.65 -10.17 2.23
N GLU A 6 12.37 -11.36 2.75
CA GLU A 6 12.89 -11.79 4.06
C GLU A 6 14.41 -11.93 4.08
N MET A 7 15.02 -12.38 2.98
CA MET A 7 16.47 -12.50 2.88
C MET A 7 17.17 -11.13 2.79
N GLU A 8 16.53 -10.13 2.19
CA GLU A 8 17.12 -8.82 1.98
C GLU A 8 16.84 -7.84 3.15
N TYR A 9 15.76 -8.03 3.90
CA TYR A 9 15.33 -7.07 4.95
C TYR A 9 15.11 -7.68 6.36
N GLY A 10 15.23 -8.99 6.55
CA GLY A 10 15.07 -9.67 7.85
C GLY A 10 13.63 -9.78 8.37
N LYS A 11 13.44 -10.16 9.64
CA LYS A 11 12.12 -10.45 10.27
C LYS A 11 11.12 -9.27 10.27
N LYS A 12 11.58 -8.02 10.10
CA LYS A 12 10.73 -6.81 9.95
C LYS A 12 10.67 -6.32 8.49
N GLY A 13 11.19 -7.12 7.57
CA GLY A 13 11.48 -6.69 6.23
C GLY A 13 10.25 -6.42 5.39
N LYS A 14 9.23 -7.26 5.53
CA LYS A 14 7.92 -7.05 4.88
C LYS A 14 7.32 -5.70 5.27
N SER A 15 7.29 -5.38 6.56
CA SER A 15 6.75 -4.10 7.03
C SER A 15 7.55 -2.93 6.48
N LYS A 16 8.89 -2.96 6.54
CA LYS A 16 9.73 -1.90 5.97
C LYS A 16 9.50 -1.76 4.46
N TRP A 17 9.46 -2.86 3.73
CA TRP A 17 9.23 -2.89 2.29
C TRP A 17 7.85 -2.33 1.91
N ILE A 18 6.80 -2.65 2.67
CA ILE A 18 5.46 -2.09 2.43
C ILE A 18 5.43 -0.58 2.72
N LYS A 19 6.11 -0.10 3.78
CA LYS A 19 6.19 1.35 4.06
C LYS A 19 6.86 2.12 2.92
N GLU A 20 7.98 1.61 2.42
CA GLU A 20 8.67 2.17 1.25
C GLU A 20 7.77 2.16 0.01
N ALA A 21 7.00 1.08 -0.21
CA ALA A 21 6.04 1.02 -1.33
C ALA A 21 4.93 2.09 -1.20
N ILE A 22 4.42 2.32 0.01
CA ILE A 22 3.43 3.37 0.28
C ILE A 22 4.02 4.75 -0.03
N ASP A 23 5.26 5.00 0.40
CA ASP A 23 5.96 6.25 0.11
C ASP A 23 6.15 6.46 -1.41
N GLY A 24 6.53 5.40 -2.12
CA GLY A 24 6.63 5.39 -3.58
C GLY A 24 5.31 5.75 -4.26
N LEU A 25 4.21 5.13 -3.84
CA LEU A 25 2.88 5.38 -4.41
C LEU A 25 2.50 6.84 -4.26
N ILE A 26 2.62 7.38 -3.05
CA ILE A 26 2.23 8.77 -2.76
C ILE A 26 3.12 9.76 -3.52
N ALA A 27 4.40 9.43 -3.74
CA ALA A 27 5.32 10.28 -4.48
C ALA A 27 5.04 10.28 -5.99
N LYS A 28 4.77 9.09 -6.58
CA LYS A 28 4.62 8.91 -8.04
C LYS A 28 3.18 9.15 -8.52
N ASP A 29 2.17 8.70 -7.78
CA ASP A 29 0.75 8.88 -8.07
C ASP A 29 0.11 9.87 -7.10
N LYS A 30 0.43 11.16 -7.27
CA LYS A 30 -0.05 12.25 -6.40
C LYS A 30 -1.58 12.37 -6.35
N GLY A 31 -2.27 11.88 -7.39
CA GLY A 31 -3.74 11.89 -7.45
C GLY A 31 -4.38 10.64 -6.85
N LEU A 32 -3.58 9.61 -6.54
CA LEU A 32 -4.03 8.27 -6.13
C LEU A 32 -4.98 7.63 -7.15
N THR A 33 -4.77 7.94 -8.42
CA THR A 33 -5.60 7.53 -9.55
C THR A 33 -5.52 6.03 -9.83
N SER A 34 -4.44 5.36 -9.41
CA SER A 34 -4.27 3.91 -9.56
C SER A 34 -4.92 3.11 -8.42
N VAL A 35 -5.39 3.77 -7.36
CA VAL A 35 -6.00 3.08 -6.22
C VAL A 35 -7.40 2.57 -6.58
N GLY A 36 -7.68 1.30 -6.26
CA GLY A 36 -8.95 0.64 -6.61
C GLY A 36 -9.03 0.09 -8.04
N LEU A 37 -8.09 0.44 -8.93
CA LEU A 37 -8.06 -0.11 -10.29
C LEU A 37 -7.70 -1.59 -10.28
N GLY A 38 -8.46 -2.41 -11.01
CA GLY A 38 -8.21 -3.85 -11.16
C GLY A 38 -8.21 -4.60 -9.82
N GLU A 39 -8.89 -4.07 -8.80
CA GLU A 39 -9.17 -4.84 -7.59
C GLU A 39 -10.32 -5.79 -7.88
N ASP A 40 -10.00 -7.07 -7.90
CA ASP A 40 -11.01 -8.10 -7.65
C ASP A 40 -11.08 -8.27 -6.14
N TYR A 41 -12.27 -8.10 -5.56
CA TYR A 41 -12.50 -8.26 -4.12
C TYR A 41 -12.47 -9.75 -3.70
N GLU A 42 -11.60 -10.53 -4.32
CA GLU A 42 -11.34 -11.90 -3.88
C GLU A 42 -10.91 -11.87 -2.41
N THR A 43 -11.54 -12.75 -1.63
CA THR A 43 -11.33 -12.88 -0.21
C THR A 43 -9.86 -13.16 0.05
N ASN A 44 -9.11 -12.13 0.46
CA ASN A 44 -7.72 -12.28 0.78
C ASN A 44 -7.60 -12.88 2.19
N ASP A 45 -7.49 -14.21 2.25
CA ASP A 45 -7.33 -14.99 3.50
C ASP A 45 -5.96 -14.77 4.18
N ALA A 46 -5.09 -13.92 3.62
CA ALA A 46 -3.80 -13.60 4.23
C ALA A 46 -3.96 -12.61 5.40
N SER A 47 -4.12 -13.16 6.61
CA SER A 47 -3.95 -12.42 7.86
C SER A 47 -2.45 -12.31 8.19
N ASP A 48 -1.80 -11.24 7.71
CA ASP A 48 -0.44 -10.87 8.14
C ASP A 48 -0.47 -9.51 8.85
N VAL A 49 0.43 -9.31 9.81
CA VAL A 49 0.49 -8.09 10.63
C VAL A 49 1.49 -7.11 10.02
N LEU A 50 0.97 -5.98 9.56
CA LEU A 50 1.77 -4.86 9.10
C LEU A 50 2.06 -3.89 10.25
N VAL A 51 3.35 -3.67 10.58
CA VAL A 51 3.77 -2.68 11.57
C VAL A 51 4.19 -1.40 10.86
N ILE A 52 3.44 -0.31 11.07
CA ILE A 52 3.74 1.03 10.55
C ILE A 52 4.13 2.01 11.66
N ASP A 53 5.00 2.96 11.34
CA ASP A 53 5.31 4.09 12.22
C ASP A 53 4.29 5.22 12.04
N SER A 54 4.28 6.18 12.98
CA SER A 54 3.33 7.30 12.98
C SER A 54 3.40 8.14 11.70
N ALA A 55 4.61 8.37 11.17
CA ALA A 55 4.79 9.15 9.95
C ALA A 55 4.15 8.46 8.73
N THR A 56 4.30 7.14 8.61
CA THR A 56 3.64 6.37 7.54
C THR A 56 2.13 6.33 7.73
N LEU A 57 1.66 6.22 8.97
CA LEU A 57 0.22 6.26 9.28
C LEU A 57 -0.42 7.60 8.88
N GLU A 58 0.23 8.73 9.16
CA GLU A 58 -0.27 10.06 8.75
C GLU A 58 -0.36 10.21 7.23
N LYS A 59 0.65 9.73 6.50
CA LYS A 59 0.63 9.68 5.03
C LYS A 59 -0.53 8.83 4.52
N LEU A 60 -0.76 7.67 5.12
CA LEU A 60 -1.85 6.75 4.76
C LEU A 60 -3.22 7.39 5.03
N GLN A 61 -3.41 8.04 6.18
CA GLN A 61 -4.64 8.75 6.52
C GLN A 61 -4.93 9.92 5.56
N THR A 62 -3.88 10.63 5.15
CA THR A 62 -3.99 11.70 4.13
C THR A 62 -4.44 11.11 2.79
N ALA A 63 -3.82 10.02 2.35
CA ALA A 63 -4.20 9.33 1.12
C ALA A 63 -5.65 8.82 1.17
N MET A 64 -6.06 8.20 2.29
CA MET A 64 -7.43 7.75 2.50
C MET A 64 -8.44 8.89 2.45
N THR A 65 -8.09 10.05 3.02
CA THR A 65 -8.94 11.25 2.99
C THR A 65 -9.09 11.78 1.57
N MET A 66 -8.01 11.79 0.79
CA MET A 66 -8.06 12.19 -0.62
C MET A 66 -8.98 11.29 -1.44
N ILE A 67 -8.87 9.97 -1.29
CA ILE A 67 -9.72 9.02 -2.01
C ILE A 67 -11.18 9.18 -1.58
N ARG A 68 -11.47 9.29 -0.28
CA ARG A 68 -12.85 9.50 0.21
C ARG A 68 -13.47 10.82 -0.27
N ARG A 69 -12.67 11.81 -0.64
CA ARG A 69 -13.18 13.04 -1.28
C ARG A 69 -13.53 12.82 -2.75
N GLN A 70 -12.87 11.87 -3.42
CA GLN A 70 -13.17 11.49 -4.80
C GLN A 70 -14.38 10.55 -4.86
N ASP A 71 -14.45 9.58 -3.94
CA ASP A 71 -15.57 8.67 -3.76
C ASP A 71 -15.84 8.43 -2.25
N PRO A 72 -16.86 9.09 -1.68
CA PRO A 72 -17.21 8.94 -0.27
C PRO A 72 -17.67 7.53 0.13
N LEU A 73 -18.16 6.75 -0.82
CA LEU A 73 -18.71 5.41 -0.61
C LEU A 73 -17.67 4.31 -0.82
N PHE A 74 -16.44 4.66 -1.20
CA PHE A 74 -15.38 3.67 -1.40
C PHE A 74 -15.04 2.96 -0.08
N GLU A 75 -15.40 1.68 0.01
CA GLU A 75 -15.12 0.83 1.16
C GLU A 75 -13.69 0.26 1.08
N GLY A 76 -13.14 -0.15 2.23
CA GLY A 76 -11.84 -0.81 2.25
C GLY A 76 -10.65 0.08 1.81
N VAL A 77 -10.80 1.41 1.78
CA VAL A 77 -9.81 2.38 1.26
C VAL A 77 -8.37 2.10 1.72
N GLN A 78 -8.18 1.82 3.01
CA GLN A 78 -6.85 1.53 3.56
C GLN A 78 -6.20 0.33 2.87
N SER A 79 -6.95 -0.76 2.72
CA SER A 79 -6.48 -1.97 2.07
C SER A 79 -6.23 -1.75 0.57
N ALA A 80 -7.06 -0.93 -0.09
CA ALA A 80 -6.90 -0.58 -1.49
C ALA A 80 -5.62 0.25 -1.73
N VAL A 81 -5.32 1.22 -0.86
CA VAL A 81 -4.07 2.00 -0.93
C VAL A 81 -2.86 1.09 -0.76
N ILE A 82 -2.87 0.21 0.25
CA ILE A 82 -1.76 -0.72 0.50
C ILE A 82 -1.57 -1.66 -0.70
N ARG A 83 -2.64 -2.22 -1.25
CA ARG A 83 -2.56 -3.09 -2.44
C ARG A 83 -2.08 -2.34 -3.67
N ALA A 84 -2.53 -1.12 -3.89
CA ALA A 84 -2.04 -0.28 -5.00
C ALA A 84 -0.53 -0.01 -4.86
N ALA A 85 -0.07 0.32 -3.65
CA ALA A 85 1.35 0.54 -3.37
C ALA A 85 2.19 -0.72 -3.65
N ILE A 86 1.75 -1.88 -3.15
CA ILE A 86 2.39 -3.16 -3.42
C ILE A 86 2.44 -3.41 -4.94
N ARG A 87 1.30 -3.33 -5.63
CA ARG A 87 1.22 -3.58 -7.08
C ARG A 87 2.15 -2.65 -7.87
N MET A 88 2.15 -1.36 -7.55
CA MET A 88 3.01 -0.39 -8.21
C MET A 88 4.49 -0.74 -8.01
N ARG A 89 4.91 -1.06 -6.79
CA ARG A 89 6.31 -1.46 -6.52
C ARG A 89 6.70 -2.80 -7.15
N LEU A 90 5.75 -3.72 -7.32
CA LEU A 90 6.00 -4.97 -8.04
C LEU A 90 6.19 -4.75 -9.54
N LEU A 91 5.47 -3.79 -10.12
CA LEU A 91 5.59 -3.42 -11.55
C LEU A 91 6.82 -2.54 -11.81
N ASP A 92 7.20 -1.69 -10.86
CA ASP A 92 8.39 -0.84 -10.89
C ASP A 92 9.13 -0.92 -9.55
N PRO A 93 10.13 -1.82 -9.41
CA PRO A 93 10.89 -1.99 -8.17
C PRO A 93 11.70 -0.76 -7.74
N SER A 94 11.89 0.21 -8.64
CA SER A 94 12.54 1.48 -8.35
C SER A 94 11.59 2.53 -7.76
N ALA A 95 10.31 2.18 -7.59
CA ALA A 95 9.26 3.01 -7.01
C ALA A 95 9.25 3.02 -5.49
#